data_AF-A0A1M6GWS5-F1
#
_entry.id   AF-A0A1M6GWS5-F1
#
_cell.length_a   1.000
_cell.length_b   1.000
_cell.length_c   1.000
_cell.angle_alpha   90.00
_cell.angle_beta   90.00
_cell.angle_gamma   90.00
#
_symmetry.space_group_name_H-M   'P 1'
#
loop_
_entity.id
_entity.type
_entity.pdbx_description
1 polymer ?
#
loop_
_entity_poly.entity_id
_entity_poly.type
_entity_poly.pdbx_seq_one_letter_code
_entity_poly.pdbx_strand_id
1 'polypeptide(L)'
;MKLLSYHINTIILATFLLFCSVGYSQKNEENIFNDAKKKASEKKYNDAIELVTNLLVQSPKNLDYKLYLAQLNYWSNNLDTSKQLASEIVSEKPEYQDAFDLLIKINFSQEKYLQVIQMCEEGLKKFPSNSSFYYLQIAQSHEEIGNHDEALKALYSMDSNPEVAKYVETQILKKKKNTIALGHLFSDFEGSTSSINITHLEYGRKINNNTFIGRINYGNSNNTTDFQGEIDAYLKVKSKGYVYLNSGFSANEGIFPRYKFETEYFQDYKKISASLGSRYLYFDSENKTLLFTGHLGIYLNKWKIEYRHYLAETNSDWFSTSILNFRRNFETTESFVQLDLQYGSLPYFFINNESFQRLNSYRIGINSKIRIEKNYFIQPIVMLEREGYVPEIYRNRISFQLILSKRF
;
A
#
# COMPACT_ATOMS: atom_id res chain seq x y z
N MET A 1 34.99 2.00 -77.57
CA MET A 1 33.66 1.82 -76.96
C MET A 1 33.49 0.50 -76.19
N LYS A 2 33.99 -0.66 -76.66
CA LYS A 2 33.82 -1.97 -75.96
C LYS A 2 34.62 -2.12 -74.64
N LEU A 3 35.74 -1.43 -74.47
CA LEU A 3 36.53 -1.48 -73.22
C LEU A 3 35.88 -0.70 -72.06
N LEU A 4 35.17 0.39 -72.37
CA LEU A 4 34.50 1.23 -71.37
C LEU A 4 33.27 0.53 -70.74
N SER A 5 32.52 -0.24 -71.52
CA SER A 5 31.33 -0.96 -71.02
C SER A 5 31.70 -2.14 -70.09
N TYR A 6 32.89 -2.73 -70.28
CA TYR A 6 33.34 -3.83 -69.43
C TYR A 6 33.71 -3.36 -68.02
N HIS A 7 34.34 -2.19 -67.91
CA HIS A 7 34.71 -1.58 -66.63
C HIS A 7 33.49 -1.08 -65.84
N ILE A 8 32.46 -0.56 -66.53
CA ILE A 8 31.21 -0.13 -65.87
C ILE A 8 30.45 -1.35 -65.29
N ASN A 9 30.38 -2.47 -66.01
CA ASN A 9 29.71 -3.69 -65.51
C ASN A 9 30.46 -4.34 -64.34
N THR A 10 31.79 -4.26 -64.28
CA THR A 10 32.57 -4.76 -63.12
C THR A 10 32.39 -3.86 -61.90
N ILE A 11 32.29 -2.54 -62.07
CA ILE A 11 32.02 -1.60 -60.97
C ILE A 11 30.60 -1.77 -60.41
N ILE A 12 29.60 -2.04 -61.26
CA ILE A 12 28.22 -2.30 -60.83
C ILE A 12 28.10 -3.64 -60.09
N LEU A 13 28.80 -4.69 -60.52
CA LEU A 13 28.80 -6.00 -59.85
C LEU A 13 29.54 -5.95 -58.51
N ALA A 14 30.66 -5.20 -58.44
CA ALA A 14 31.41 -5.00 -57.20
C ALA A 14 30.61 -4.15 -56.19
N THR A 15 29.91 -3.10 -56.64
CA THR A 15 29.02 -2.33 -55.76
C THR A 15 27.81 -3.16 -55.31
N PHE A 16 27.21 -4.00 -56.18
CA PHE A 16 26.11 -4.88 -55.80
C PHE A 16 26.52 -5.95 -54.76
N LEU A 17 27.72 -6.53 -54.87
CA LEU A 17 28.27 -7.46 -53.88
C LEU A 17 28.61 -6.78 -52.54
N LEU A 18 29.06 -5.53 -52.57
CA LEU A 18 29.25 -4.70 -51.37
C LEU A 18 27.90 -4.38 -50.69
N PHE A 19 26.83 -4.12 -51.45
CA PHE A 19 25.49 -3.90 -50.88
C PHE A 19 24.85 -5.17 -50.31
N CYS A 20 25.03 -6.33 -50.95
CA CYS A 20 24.51 -7.60 -50.43
C CYS A 20 25.22 -8.08 -49.15
N SER A 21 26.53 -7.89 -49.04
CA SER A 21 27.30 -8.28 -47.85
C SER A 21 26.95 -7.42 -46.63
N VAL A 22 26.71 -6.12 -46.82
CA VAL A 22 26.25 -5.22 -45.75
C VAL A 22 24.86 -5.62 -45.25
N GLY A 23 23.92 -5.94 -46.14
CA GLY A 23 22.56 -6.35 -45.76
C GLY A 23 22.49 -7.71 -45.03
N TYR A 24 23.34 -8.68 -45.42
CA TYR A 24 23.43 -9.97 -44.73
C TYR A 24 24.11 -9.86 -43.35
N SER A 25 25.14 -9.02 -43.22
CA SER A 25 25.81 -8.77 -41.94
C SER A 25 24.85 -8.13 -40.93
N GLN A 26 24.10 -7.11 -41.37
CA GLN A 26 23.16 -6.38 -40.52
C GLN A 26 22.03 -7.28 -39.98
N LYS A 27 21.49 -8.18 -40.82
CA LYS A 27 20.46 -9.14 -40.42
C LYS A 27 20.98 -10.19 -39.41
N ASN A 28 22.26 -10.52 -39.47
CA ASN A 28 22.89 -11.44 -38.54
C ASN A 28 23.12 -10.79 -37.16
N GLU A 29 23.62 -9.55 -37.13
CA GLU A 29 23.82 -8.80 -35.88
C GLU A 29 22.51 -8.58 -35.10
N GLU A 30 21.43 -8.23 -35.80
CA GLU A 30 20.11 -8.03 -35.19
C GLU A 30 19.58 -9.33 -34.52
N ASN A 31 19.79 -10.49 -35.15
CA ASN A 31 19.42 -11.78 -34.57
C ASN A 31 20.21 -12.09 -33.29
N ILE A 32 21.52 -11.85 -33.31
CA ILE A 32 22.39 -12.04 -32.14
C ILE A 32 21.97 -11.10 -31.01
N PHE A 33 21.65 -9.84 -31.34
CA PHE A 33 21.21 -8.86 -30.35
C PHE A 33 19.87 -9.23 -29.71
N ASN A 34 18.94 -9.77 -30.51
CA ASN A 34 17.67 -10.29 -30.00
C ASN A 34 17.86 -11.51 -29.10
N ASP A 35 18.80 -12.41 -29.44
CA ASP A 35 19.13 -13.54 -28.56
C ASP A 35 19.76 -13.06 -27.25
N ALA A 36 20.66 -12.07 -27.29
CA ALA A 36 21.20 -11.44 -26.08
C ALA A 36 20.09 -10.85 -25.18
N LYS A 37 19.11 -10.17 -25.77
CA LYS A 37 17.93 -9.66 -25.04
C LYS A 37 17.10 -10.77 -24.40
N LYS A 38 16.93 -11.89 -25.10
CA LYS A 38 16.24 -13.07 -24.56
C LYS A 38 17.03 -13.71 -23.41
N LYS A 39 18.35 -13.85 -23.53
CA LYS A 39 19.21 -14.34 -22.43
C LYS A 39 19.13 -13.44 -21.21
N ALA A 40 19.13 -12.12 -21.41
CA ALA A 40 18.99 -11.15 -20.34
C ALA A 40 17.63 -11.24 -19.62
N SER A 41 16.53 -11.46 -20.36
CA SER A 41 15.20 -11.65 -19.74
C SER A 41 15.09 -12.95 -18.95
N GLU A 42 15.86 -13.97 -19.35
CA GLU A 42 16.07 -15.23 -18.59
C GLU A 42 17.07 -15.07 -17.43
N LYS A 43 17.59 -13.86 -17.16
CA LYS A 43 18.62 -13.53 -16.15
C LYS A 43 19.99 -14.21 -16.39
N LYS A 44 20.25 -14.68 -17.61
CA LYS A 44 21.55 -15.22 -18.03
C LYS A 44 22.44 -14.08 -18.50
N TYR A 45 22.84 -13.23 -17.55
CA TYR A 45 23.56 -11.99 -17.86
C TYR A 45 24.94 -12.25 -18.48
N ASN A 46 25.67 -13.27 -18.04
CA ASN A 46 27.01 -13.60 -18.59
C ASN A 46 26.91 -13.97 -20.08
N ASP A 47 25.99 -14.86 -20.45
CA ASP A 47 25.73 -15.23 -21.85
C ASP A 47 25.37 -13.99 -22.69
N ALA A 48 24.49 -13.12 -22.16
CA ALA A 48 24.09 -11.90 -22.86
C ALA A 48 25.27 -10.93 -23.05
N ILE A 49 26.12 -10.78 -22.02
CA ILE A 49 27.32 -9.93 -22.07
C ILE A 49 28.29 -10.45 -23.14
N GLU A 50 28.50 -11.76 -23.22
CA GLU A 50 29.38 -12.35 -24.23
C GLU A 50 28.87 -12.06 -25.65
N LEU A 51 27.58 -12.29 -25.91
CA LEU A 51 26.96 -12.02 -27.21
C LEU A 51 27.10 -10.54 -27.62
N VAL A 52 26.85 -9.61 -26.70
CA VAL A 52 26.92 -8.17 -26.98
C VAL A 52 28.37 -7.69 -27.12
N THR A 53 29.30 -8.29 -26.38
CA THR A 53 30.73 -8.00 -26.53
C THR A 53 31.21 -8.42 -27.92
N ASN A 54 30.77 -9.59 -28.42
CA ASN A 54 31.07 -10.04 -29.78
C ASN A 54 30.48 -9.10 -30.85
N LEU A 55 29.26 -8.59 -30.64
CA LEU A 55 28.66 -7.57 -31.50
C LEU A 55 29.50 -6.28 -31.54
N LEU A 56 30.06 -5.85 -30.40
CA LEU A 56 30.91 -4.67 -30.33
C LEU A 56 32.29 -4.87 -30.98
N VAL A 57 32.79 -6.10 -31.10
CA VAL A 57 34.00 -6.37 -31.90
C VAL A 57 33.72 -6.12 -33.39
N GLN A 58 32.54 -6.52 -33.87
CA GLN A 58 32.13 -6.34 -35.28
C GLN A 58 31.73 -4.89 -35.58
N SER A 59 31.04 -4.25 -34.63
CA SER A 59 30.50 -2.90 -34.75
C SER A 59 30.93 -2.01 -33.56
N PRO A 60 32.23 -1.63 -33.44
CA PRO A 60 32.76 -0.94 -32.25
C PRO A 60 32.17 0.43 -31.95
N LYS A 61 31.59 1.09 -32.96
CA LYS A 61 30.97 2.43 -32.84
C LYS A 61 29.46 2.39 -32.62
N ASN A 62 28.87 1.19 -32.49
CA ASN A 62 27.44 1.07 -32.26
C ASN A 62 27.12 1.40 -30.78
N LEU A 63 26.59 2.60 -30.57
CA LEU A 63 26.26 3.10 -29.22
C LEU A 63 25.12 2.32 -28.58
N ASP A 64 24.20 1.73 -29.34
CA ASP A 64 23.09 0.96 -28.80
C ASP A 64 23.59 -0.36 -28.21
N TYR A 65 24.54 -1.03 -28.88
CA TYR A 65 25.21 -2.22 -28.32
C TYR A 65 26.04 -1.86 -27.09
N LYS A 66 26.75 -0.73 -27.12
CA LYS A 66 27.55 -0.25 -25.98
C LYS A 66 26.67 0.10 -24.78
N LEU A 67 25.55 0.78 -25.01
CA LEU A 67 24.56 1.09 -23.99
C LEU A 67 23.98 -0.20 -23.40
N TYR A 68 23.60 -1.14 -24.25
CA TYR A 68 23.02 -2.39 -23.78
C TYR A 68 24.03 -3.22 -22.97
N LEU A 69 25.31 -3.22 -23.36
CA LEU A 69 26.37 -3.81 -22.54
C LEU A 69 26.50 -3.12 -21.18
N ALA A 70 26.41 -1.79 -21.13
CA ALA A 70 26.40 -1.04 -19.87
C ALA A 70 25.19 -1.43 -19.00
N GLN A 71 24.00 -1.56 -19.59
CA GLN A 71 22.77 -1.98 -18.89
C GLN A 71 22.88 -3.41 -18.35
N LEU A 72 23.44 -4.34 -19.14
CA LEU A 72 23.69 -5.72 -18.70
C LEU A 72 24.62 -5.76 -17.49
N ASN A 73 25.71 -4.98 -17.52
CA ASN A 73 26.62 -4.85 -16.38
C ASN A 73 25.92 -4.23 -15.16
N TYR A 74 25.02 -3.27 -15.35
CA TYR A 74 24.20 -2.74 -14.26
C TYR A 74 23.29 -3.83 -13.65
N TRP A 75 22.58 -4.60 -14.48
CA TRP A 75 21.71 -5.68 -14.03
C TRP A 75 22.46 -6.85 -13.39
N SER A 76 23.71 -7.10 -13.78
CA SER A 76 24.60 -8.10 -13.17
C SER A 76 25.37 -7.58 -11.94
N ASN A 77 25.08 -6.36 -11.48
CA ASN A 77 25.74 -5.69 -10.34
C ASN A 77 27.23 -5.34 -10.56
N ASN A 78 27.69 -5.28 -11.80
CA ASN A 78 29.02 -4.80 -12.20
C ASN A 78 28.99 -3.27 -12.39
N LEU A 79 28.75 -2.53 -11.30
CA LEU A 79 28.45 -1.09 -11.36
C LEU A 79 29.60 -0.25 -11.94
N ASP A 80 30.86 -0.59 -11.67
CA ASP A 80 32.02 0.19 -12.16
C ASP A 80 32.20 0.08 -13.68
N THR A 81 32.12 -1.13 -14.23
CA THR A 81 32.15 -1.36 -15.68
C THR A 81 30.97 -0.70 -16.37
N SER A 82 29.77 -0.82 -15.78
CA SER A 82 28.58 -0.14 -16.29
C SER A 82 28.77 1.38 -16.32
N LYS A 83 29.31 1.95 -15.25
CA LYS A 83 29.59 3.38 -15.15
C LYS A 83 30.58 3.84 -16.21
N GLN A 84 31.68 3.12 -16.39
CA GLN A 84 32.68 3.43 -17.40
C GLN A 84 32.05 3.49 -18.80
N LEU A 85 31.35 2.43 -19.21
CA LEU A 85 30.72 2.35 -20.53
C LEU A 85 29.69 3.45 -20.76
N ALA A 86 28.84 3.72 -19.76
CA ALA A 86 27.84 4.79 -19.84
C ALA A 86 28.46 6.19 -19.87
N SER A 87 29.52 6.43 -19.08
CA SER A 87 30.26 7.69 -19.11
C SER A 87 30.95 7.94 -20.45
N GLU A 88 31.48 6.90 -21.09
CA GLU A 88 32.04 7.01 -22.44
C GLU A 88 30.97 7.41 -23.46
N ILE A 89 29.76 6.83 -23.40
CA ILE A 89 28.66 7.20 -24.31
C ILE A 89 28.23 8.66 -24.10
N VAL A 90 28.06 9.09 -22.85
CA VAL A 90 27.66 10.49 -22.54
C VAL A 90 28.75 11.49 -22.94
N SER A 91 30.03 11.10 -22.87
CA SER A 91 31.14 11.95 -23.31
C SER A 91 31.19 12.08 -24.83
N GLU A 92 30.88 11.02 -25.57
CA GLU A 92 30.84 11.02 -27.03
C GLU A 92 29.57 11.70 -27.59
N LYS A 93 28.42 11.44 -26.96
CA LYS A 93 27.11 12.00 -27.32
C LYS A 93 26.37 12.50 -26.08
N PRO A 94 26.58 13.76 -25.68
CA PRO A 94 25.91 14.32 -24.51
C PRO A 94 24.38 14.26 -24.59
N GLU A 95 23.79 14.33 -25.78
CA GLU A 95 22.34 14.25 -26.03
C GLU A 95 21.75 12.83 -25.91
N TYR A 96 22.58 11.81 -25.68
CA TYR A 96 22.14 10.42 -25.58
C TYR A 96 21.51 10.15 -24.19
N GLN A 97 20.22 10.48 -24.07
CA GLN A 97 19.47 10.48 -22.80
C GLN A 97 19.56 9.14 -22.04
N ASP A 98 19.42 8.01 -22.71
CA ASP A 98 19.38 6.70 -22.03
C ASP A 98 20.69 6.36 -21.29
N ALA A 99 21.83 6.82 -21.80
CA ALA A 99 23.13 6.64 -21.14
C ALA A 99 23.25 7.56 -19.91
N PHE A 100 22.71 8.77 -20.00
CA PHE A 100 22.63 9.71 -18.88
C PHE A 100 21.71 9.17 -17.76
N ASP A 101 20.53 8.66 -18.13
CA ASP A 101 19.58 8.04 -17.21
C ASP A 101 20.18 6.79 -16.53
N LEU A 102 20.98 6.01 -17.26
CA LEU A 102 21.70 4.87 -16.71
C LEU A 102 22.75 5.31 -15.68
N LEU A 103 23.52 6.37 -15.94
CA LEU A 103 24.47 6.91 -14.95
C LEU A 103 23.77 7.36 -13.67
N ILE A 104 22.57 7.94 -13.75
CA ILE A 104 21.75 8.29 -12.59
C ILE A 104 21.41 7.03 -11.79
N LYS A 105 20.90 5.98 -12.45
CA LYS A 105 20.55 4.70 -11.79
C LYS A 105 21.77 4.03 -11.13
N ILE A 106 22.93 4.10 -11.78
CA ILE A 106 24.20 3.58 -11.23
C ILE A 106 24.61 4.36 -9.99
N ASN A 107 24.64 5.71 -10.05
CA ASN A 107 25.00 6.52 -8.89
C ASN A 107 24.01 6.33 -7.73
N PHE A 108 22.72 6.13 -8.02
CA PHE A 108 21.72 5.78 -7.01
C PHE A 108 22.04 4.43 -6.35
N SER A 109 22.38 3.41 -7.14
CA SER A 109 22.75 2.08 -6.63
C SER A 109 24.08 2.08 -5.88
N GLN A 110 24.95 3.06 -6.15
CA GLN A 110 26.17 3.33 -5.39
C GLN A 110 25.94 4.22 -4.16
N GLU A 111 24.68 4.49 -3.79
CA GLU A 111 24.28 5.34 -2.65
C GLU A 111 24.78 6.80 -2.74
N LYS A 112 25.11 7.27 -3.95
CA LYS A 112 25.59 8.65 -4.20
C LYS A 112 24.42 9.60 -4.40
N TYR A 113 23.52 9.67 -3.42
CA TYR A 113 22.23 10.36 -3.53
C TYR A 113 22.36 11.86 -3.83
N LEU A 114 23.33 12.57 -3.24
CA LEU A 114 23.56 13.99 -3.54
C LEU A 114 23.97 14.20 -5.00
N GLN A 115 24.81 13.32 -5.54
CA GLN A 115 25.20 13.37 -6.95
C GLN A 115 24.02 13.06 -7.86
N VAL A 116 23.17 12.09 -7.49
CA VAL A 116 21.94 11.79 -8.22
C VAL A 116 21.04 13.02 -8.32
N ILE A 117 20.82 13.73 -7.21
CA ILE A 117 19.99 14.94 -7.21
C ILE A 117 20.53 15.98 -8.19
N GLN A 118 21.84 16.28 -8.13
CA GLN A 118 22.50 17.22 -9.05
C GLN A 118 22.35 16.80 -10.52
N MET A 119 22.62 15.52 -10.82
CA MET A 119 22.48 15.00 -12.18
C MET A 119 21.04 15.06 -12.67
N CYS A 120 20.05 14.79 -11.81
CA CYS A 120 18.65 14.89 -12.17
C CYS A 120 18.21 16.34 -12.41
N GLU A 121 18.72 17.31 -11.66
CA GLU A 121 18.47 18.74 -11.90
C GLU A 121 19.05 19.21 -13.24
N GLU A 122 20.22 18.70 -13.64
CA GLU A 122 20.77 18.88 -14.98
C GLU A 122 19.90 18.19 -16.05
N GLY A 123 19.47 16.96 -15.78
CA GLY A 123 18.58 16.18 -16.62
C GLY A 123 17.26 16.88 -16.91
N LEU A 124 16.66 17.53 -15.90
CA LEU A 124 15.43 18.32 -16.05
C LEU A 124 15.58 19.48 -17.05
N LYS A 125 16.77 20.09 -17.13
CA LYS A 125 17.07 21.16 -18.10
C LYS A 125 17.36 20.60 -19.49
N LYS A 126 18.07 19.48 -19.55
CA LYS A 126 18.59 18.90 -20.80
C LYS A 126 17.58 18.03 -21.53
N PHE A 127 16.73 17.33 -20.79
CA PHE A 127 15.80 16.31 -21.29
C PHE A 127 14.41 16.48 -20.66
N PRO A 128 13.72 17.61 -20.90
CA PRO A 128 12.47 17.94 -20.22
C PRO A 128 11.34 16.93 -20.48
N SER A 129 11.39 16.17 -21.58
CA SER A 129 10.45 15.09 -21.90
C SER A 129 10.48 13.93 -20.90
N ASN A 130 11.57 13.77 -20.14
CA ASN A 130 11.73 12.71 -19.14
C ASN A 130 11.66 13.25 -17.69
N SER A 131 11.01 14.40 -17.49
CA SER A 131 10.93 15.08 -16.18
C SER A 131 10.46 14.17 -15.05
N SER A 132 9.45 13.34 -15.27
CA SER A 132 8.92 12.40 -14.27
C SER A 132 9.97 11.40 -13.76
N PHE A 133 10.89 10.91 -14.62
CA PHE A 133 11.98 10.04 -14.18
C PHE A 133 12.93 10.79 -13.24
N TYR A 134 13.36 12.00 -13.62
CA TYR A 134 14.28 12.79 -12.81
C TYR A 134 13.68 13.19 -11.47
N TYR A 135 12.43 13.66 -11.44
CA TYR A 135 11.75 13.96 -10.18
C TYR A 135 11.58 12.73 -9.30
N LEU A 136 11.39 11.53 -9.87
CA LEU A 136 11.26 10.30 -9.08
C LEU A 136 12.59 9.93 -8.44
N GLN A 137 13.69 10.04 -9.19
CA GLN A 137 15.03 9.80 -8.68
C GLN A 137 15.43 10.85 -7.63
N ILE A 138 15.07 12.12 -7.82
CA ILE A 138 15.25 13.19 -6.81
C ILE A 138 14.46 12.85 -5.55
N ALA A 139 13.19 12.48 -5.68
CA ALA A 139 12.34 12.15 -4.56
C ALA A 139 12.89 10.97 -3.74
N GLN A 140 13.26 9.88 -4.42
CA GLN A 140 13.86 8.72 -3.78
C GLN A 140 15.21 9.07 -3.12
N SER A 141 16.05 9.87 -3.78
CA SER A 141 17.35 10.27 -3.22
C SER A 141 17.19 11.15 -1.98
N HIS A 142 16.26 12.10 -1.99
CA HIS A 142 15.92 12.89 -0.80
C HIS A 142 15.37 12.02 0.33
N GLU A 143 14.58 11.00 0.00
CA GLU A 143 14.02 10.09 0.99
C GLU A 143 15.10 9.24 1.68
N GLU A 144 16.09 8.72 0.93
CA GLU A 144 17.21 7.95 1.47
C GLU A 144 18.09 8.77 2.41
N ILE A 145 18.28 10.07 2.12
CA ILE A 145 19.04 10.98 3.00
C ILE A 145 18.20 11.62 4.13
N GLY A 146 16.91 11.25 4.24
CA GLY A 146 16.01 11.71 5.31
C GLY A 146 15.32 13.07 5.08
N ASN A 147 15.46 13.66 3.89
CA ASN A 147 14.85 14.94 3.52
C ASN A 147 13.42 14.74 2.99
N HIS A 148 12.51 14.26 3.85
CA HIS A 148 11.14 13.87 3.49
C HIS A 148 10.32 14.97 2.79
N ASP A 149 10.47 16.23 3.20
CA ASP A 149 9.69 17.34 2.63
C ASP A 149 10.17 17.69 1.21
N GLU A 150 11.48 17.64 0.95
CA GLU A 150 12.03 17.81 -0.40
C GLU A 150 11.65 16.64 -1.32
N ALA A 151 11.62 15.41 -0.77
CA ALA A 151 11.13 14.25 -1.49
C ALA A 151 9.68 14.44 -1.96
N LEU A 152 8.80 14.93 -1.08
CA LEU A 152 7.40 15.22 -1.43
C LEU A 152 7.29 16.35 -2.44
N LYS A 153 8.09 17.42 -2.32
CA LYS A 153 8.10 18.51 -3.30
C LYS A 153 8.44 18.00 -4.70
N ALA A 154 9.47 17.16 -4.82
CA ALA A 154 9.86 16.58 -6.10
C ALA A 154 8.74 15.71 -6.70
N LEU A 155 8.04 14.90 -5.90
CA LEU A 155 6.89 14.12 -6.38
C LEU A 155 5.75 15.02 -6.87
N TYR A 156 5.52 16.16 -6.22
CA TYR A 156 4.47 17.12 -6.60
C TYR A 156 4.82 17.97 -7.82
N SER A 157 6.09 18.01 -8.23
CA SER A 157 6.55 18.71 -9.43
C SER A 157 6.42 17.86 -10.71
N MET A 158 5.97 16.61 -10.61
CA MET A 158 5.78 15.73 -11.77
C MET A 158 4.52 16.07 -12.55
N ASP A 159 4.63 16.17 -13.88
CA ASP A 159 3.47 16.34 -14.78
C ASP A 159 2.58 15.08 -14.83
N SER A 160 3.21 13.90 -14.72
CA SER A 160 2.53 12.61 -14.63
C SER A 160 2.92 11.91 -13.34
N ASN A 161 1.93 11.36 -12.63
CA ASN A 161 2.13 10.68 -11.35
C ASN A 161 1.98 9.15 -11.54
N PRO A 162 3.06 8.44 -11.94
CA PRO A 162 3.03 6.99 -12.13
C PRO A 162 2.70 6.27 -10.81
N GLU A 163 2.24 5.03 -10.90
CA GLU A 163 1.88 4.23 -9.72
C GLU A 163 3.03 4.13 -8.69
N VAL A 164 4.27 4.05 -9.17
CA VAL A 164 5.48 4.02 -8.34
C VAL A 164 5.64 5.31 -7.53
N ALA A 165 5.41 6.48 -8.14
CA ALA A 165 5.51 7.77 -7.45
C ALA A 165 4.45 7.89 -6.34
N LYS A 166 3.21 7.45 -6.60
CA LYS A 166 2.14 7.37 -5.58
C LYS A 166 2.50 6.44 -4.43
N TYR A 167 3.16 5.32 -4.74
CA TYR A 167 3.64 4.39 -3.71
C TYR A 167 4.72 5.02 -2.83
N VAL A 168 5.70 5.70 -3.43
CA VAL A 168 6.76 6.43 -2.69
C VAL A 168 6.13 7.50 -1.82
N GLU A 169 5.28 8.36 -2.38
CA GLU A 169 4.53 9.38 -1.63
C GLU A 169 3.85 8.76 -0.40
N THR A 170 3.15 7.65 -0.62
CA THR A 170 2.47 6.91 0.44
C THR A 170 3.42 6.44 1.55
N GLN A 171 4.59 5.89 1.23
CA GLN A 171 5.53 5.47 2.27
C GLN A 171 6.06 6.65 3.08
N ILE A 172 6.33 7.79 2.43
CA ILE A 172 6.78 9.02 3.11
C ILE A 172 5.68 9.50 4.07
N LEU A 173 4.44 9.61 3.58
CA LEU A 173 3.30 10.08 4.36
C LEU A 173 2.94 9.16 5.54
N LYS A 174 3.25 7.85 5.48
CA LYS A 174 3.07 6.91 6.61
C LYS A 174 3.97 7.19 7.80
N LYS A 175 5.09 7.90 7.60
CA LYS A 175 6.04 8.26 8.66
C LYS A 175 5.51 9.36 9.59
N LYS A 176 4.52 10.13 9.15
CA LYS A 176 3.79 11.08 10.01
C LYS A 176 3.25 10.36 11.25
N LYS A 177 3.39 11.02 12.40
CA LYS A 177 3.23 10.38 13.72
C LYS A 177 1.87 10.64 14.33
N ASN A 178 1.19 11.70 13.94
CA ASN A 178 -0.07 12.11 14.55
C ASN A 178 -1.24 11.82 13.61
N THR A 179 -2.38 11.51 14.19
CA THR A 179 -3.65 11.40 13.47
C THR A 179 -4.73 12.08 14.31
N ILE A 180 -5.64 12.78 13.66
CA ILE A 180 -6.91 13.20 14.24
C ILE A 180 -8.04 12.57 13.44
N ALA A 181 -9.08 12.09 14.10
CA ALA A 181 -10.27 11.55 13.43
C ALA A 181 -11.55 12.01 14.10
N LEU A 182 -12.56 12.28 13.29
CA LEU A 182 -13.93 12.55 13.72
C LEU A 182 -14.82 11.50 13.06
N GLY A 183 -15.58 10.76 13.86
CA GLY A 183 -16.52 9.78 13.34
C GLY A 183 -17.91 9.95 13.92
N HIS A 184 -18.91 9.59 13.12
CA HIS A 184 -20.31 9.56 13.53
C HIS A 184 -20.96 8.28 13.05
N LEU A 185 -21.61 7.56 13.97
CA LEU A 185 -22.44 6.39 13.74
C LEU A 185 -23.90 6.78 13.98
N PHE A 186 -24.74 6.44 13.03
CA PHE A 186 -26.19 6.48 13.12
C PHE A 186 -26.74 5.06 12.95
N SER A 187 -27.68 4.65 13.80
CA SER A 187 -28.44 3.40 13.63
C SER A 187 -29.92 3.65 13.79
N ASP A 188 -30.68 3.13 12.83
CA ASP A 188 -32.14 3.21 12.79
C ASP A 188 -32.75 1.81 12.83
N PHE A 189 -33.91 1.69 13.46
CA PHE A 189 -34.58 0.42 13.73
C PHE A 189 -35.99 0.45 13.13
N GLU A 190 -36.25 -0.47 12.21
CA GLU A 190 -37.57 -0.59 11.57
C GLU A 190 -38.66 -0.82 12.63
N GLY A 191 -39.75 -0.04 12.52
CA GLY A 191 -40.89 -0.15 13.43
C GLY A 191 -40.67 0.46 14.83
N SER A 192 -39.56 1.18 15.04
CA SER A 192 -39.29 1.90 16.29
C SER A 192 -39.08 3.39 16.03
N THR A 193 -39.40 4.22 17.01
CA THR A 193 -39.01 5.65 17.03
C THR A 193 -37.60 5.85 17.62
N SER A 194 -36.97 4.78 18.10
CA SER A 194 -35.63 4.77 18.68
C SER A 194 -34.54 4.88 17.63
N SER A 195 -33.52 5.71 17.88
CA SER A 195 -32.28 5.70 17.11
C SER A 195 -31.06 5.73 18.04
N ILE A 196 -29.92 5.33 17.51
CA ILE A 196 -28.63 5.40 18.20
C ILE A 196 -27.71 6.30 17.40
N ASN A 197 -27.14 7.29 18.08
CA ASN A 197 -26.17 8.23 17.53
C ASN A 197 -24.92 8.19 18.40
N ILE A 198 -23.76 7.88 17.82
CA ILE A 198 -22.48 7.93 18.53
C ILE A 198 -21.52 8.79 17.71
N THR A 199 -21.04 9.87 18.30
CA THR A 199 -20.01 10.72 17.72
C THR A 199 -18.72 10.55 18.52
N HIS A 200 -17.58 10.44 17.85
CA HIS A 200 -16.29 10.34 18.52
C HIS A 200 -15.24 11.25 17.91
N LEU A 201 -14.39 11.78 18.78
CA LEU A 201 -13.18 12.50 18.42
C LEU A 201 -11.97 11.69 18.93
N GLU A 202 -11.03 11.43 18.03
CA GLU A 202 -9.81 10.68 18.31
C GLU A 202 -8.57 11.52 18.05
N TYR A 203 -7.57 11.37 18.92
CA TYR A 203 -6.21 11.78 18.65
C TYR A 203 -5.27 10.57 18.82
N GLY A 204 -4.59 10.20 17.74
CA GLY A 204 -3.62 9.12 17.69
C GLY A 204 -2.20 9.62 17.57
N ARG A 205 -1.25 8.99 18.26
CA ARG A 205 0.17 9.28 18.17
C ARG A 205 1.03 8.01 18.13
N LYS A 206 1.97 7.97 17.19
CA LYS A 206 3.03 6.97 17.14
C LYS A 206 4.20 7.41 18.02
N ILE A 207 4.56 6.57 18.98
CA ILE A 207 5.73 6.76 19.85
C ILE A 207 6.61 5.54 19.69
N ASN A 208 7.82 5.75 19.17
CA ASN A 208 8.71 4.68 18.71
C ASN A 208 7.96 3.78 17.71
N ASN A 209 7.80 2.50 18.06
CA ASN A 209 7.13 1.50 17.25
C ASN A 209 5.68 1.23 17.67
N ASN A 210 5.17 1.96 18.66
CA ASN A 210 3.85 1.77 19.26
C ASN A 210 2.89 2.90 18.85
N THR A 211 1.59 2.61 18.87
CA THR A 211 0.54 3.61 18.60
C THR A 211 -0.34 3.75 19.83
N PHE A 212 -0.62 4.98 20.24
CA PHE A 212 -1.55 5.31 21.32
C PHE A 212 -2.66 6.18 20.75
N ILE A 213 -3.90 5.97 21.17
CA ILE A 213 -5.06 6.77 20.73
C ILE A 213 -5.87 7.15 21.96
N GLY A 214 -6.17 8.44 22.12
CA GLY A 214 -7.21 8.90 23.03
C GLY A 214 -8.49 9.14 22.25
N ARG A 215 -9.62 8.65 22.76
CA ARG A 215 -10.95 8.83 22.16
C ARG A 215 -11.91 9.43 23.18
N ILE A 216 -12.73 10.38 22.74
CA ILE A 216 -13.91 10.84 23.48
C ILE A 216 -15.13 10.48 22.64
N ASN A 217 -16.06 9.75 23.25
CA ASN A 217 -17.34 9.37 22.66
C ASN A 217 -18.46 10.22 23.29
N TYR A 218 -19.40 10.67 22.46
CA TYR A 218 -20.69 11.21 22.87
C TYR A 218 -21.78 10.36 22.24
N GLY A 219 -22.62 9.77 23.09
CA GLY A 219 -23.73 8.92 22.68
C GLY A 219 -25.08 9.60 22.93
N ASN A 220 -26.02 9.39 22.02
CA ASN A 220 -27.43 9.68 22.22
C ASN A 220 -28.27 8.48 21.75
N SER A 221 -29.08 7.95 22.65
CA SER A 221 -30.04 6.89 22.38
C SER A 221 -31.32 7.17 23.17
N ASN A 222 -32.45 7.29 22.47
CA ASN A 222 -33.78 7.46 23.07
C ASN A 222 -33.84 8.59 24.13
N ASN A 223 -33.27 9.75 23.82
CA ASN A 223 -33.14 10.92 24.71
C ASN A 223 -32.26 10.73 25.94
N THR A 224 -31.63 9.55 26.09
CA THR A 224 -30.50 9.37 27.01
C THR A 224 -29.24 9.85 26.31
N THR A 225 -28.34 10.49 27.04
CA THR A 225 -27.04 10.91 26.53
C THR A 225 -25.94 10.48 27.48
N ASP A 226 -24.74 10.25 26.93
CA ASP A 226 -23.61 9.78 27.73
C ASP A 226 -22.29 10.19 27.09
N PHE A 227 -21.25 10.27 27.92
CA PHE A 227 -19.87 10.53 27.50
C PHE A 227 -18.96 9.41 27.98
N GLN A 228 -18.05 8.98 27.12
CA GLN A 228 -17.01 8.01 27.47
C GLN A 228 -15.64 8.50 27.00
N GLY A 229 -14.65 8.42 27.87
CA GLY A 229 -13.25 8.56 27.51
C GLY A 229 -12.61 7.19 27.35
N GLU A 230 -11.79 7.01 26.31
CA GLU A 230 -11.03 5.77 26.09
C GLU A 230 -9.56 6.06 25.75
N ILE A 231 -8.71 5.10 26.08
CA ILE A 231 -7.32 5.05 25.64
C ILE A 231 -7.08 3.68 25.00
N ASP A 232 -6.61 3.69 23.75
CA ASP A 232 -6.12 2.52 23.03
C ASP A 232 -4.59 2.52 22.99
N ALA A 233 -3.97 1.35 23.14
CA ALA A 233 -2.54 1.14 22.96
C ALA A 233 -2.27 -0.09 22.08
N TYR A 234 -1.52 0.11 21.01
CA TYR A 234 -1.01 -0.93 20.11
C TYR A 234 0.49 -1.06 20.33
N LEU A 235 0.88 -2.06 21.13
CA LEU A 235 2.26 -2.28 21.58
C LEU A 235 2.91 -3.38 20.73
N LYS A 236 3.92 -3.02 19.93
CA LYS A 236 4.62 -4.00 19.09
C LYS A 236 5.54 -4.90 19.91
N VAL A 237 5.53 -6.19 19.59
CA VAL A 237 6.35 -7.23 20.22
C VAL A 237 7.42 -7.73 19.22
N LYS A 238 8.54 -8.27 19.72
CA LYS A 238 9.66 -8.77 18.91
C LYS A 238 9.32 -10.10 18.20
N SER A 239 8.42 -10.09 17.22
CA SER A 239 8.08 -11.30 16.42
C SER A 239 7.10 -11.02 15.26
N LYS A 240 6.91 -9.76 14.84
CA LYS A 240 5.78 -9.34 13.98
C LYS A 240 4.40 -9.54 14.65
N GLY A 241 4.37 -9.65 15.98
CA GLY A 241 3.14 -9.57 16.77
C GLY A 241 2.97 -8.20 17.43
N TYR A 242 1.76 -7.96 17.95
CA TYR A 242 1.48 -6.81 18.82
C TYR A 242 0.39 -7.14 19.83
N VAL A 243 0.40 -6.44 20.96
CA VAL A 243 -0.66 -6.48 21.96
C VAL A 243 -1.51 -5.22 21.78
N TYR A 244 -2.81 -5.41 21.66
CA TYR A 244 -3.81 -4.36 21.75
C TYR A 244 -4.32 -4.29 23.19
N LEU A 245 -4.35 -3.09 23.76
CA LEU A 245 -4.95 -2.79 25.06
C LEU A 245 -5.93 -1.63 24.89
N ASN A 246 -7.08 -1.70 25.54
CA ASN A 246 -8.03 -0.60 25.63
C ASN A 246 -8.55 -0.47 27.07
N SER A 247 -8.72 0.77 27.50
CA SER A 247 -9.40 1.10 28.75
C SER A 247 -10.37 2.24 28.49
N GLY A 248 -11.61 2.09 28.95
CA GLY A 248 -12.67 3.09 28.82
C GLY A 248 -13.38 3.37 30.14
N PHE A 249 -13.84 4.61 30.29
CA PHE A 249 -14.60 5.07 31.46
C PHE A 249 -15.74 6.01 31.03
N SER A 250 -16.94 5.77 31.55
CA SER A 250 -18.07 6.71 31.51
C SER A 250 -18.54 7.03 32.92
N ALA A 251 -18.97 8.28 33.14
CA ALA A 251 -19.44 8.74 34.45
C ALA A 251 -20.92 8.37 34.70
N ASN A 252 -21.71 8.25 33.64
CA ASN A 252 -23.14 7.97 33.72
C ASN A 252 -23.42 6.53 33.28
N GLU A 253 -24.49 5.95 33.82
CA GLU A 253 -24.98 4.60 33.49
C GLU A 253 -26.05 4.71 32.39
N GLY A 254 -25.68 5.29 31.23
CA GLY A 254 -26.61 5.62 30.16
C GLY A 254 -26.47 4.77 28.90
N ILE A 255 -25.33 4.91 28.21
CA ILE A 255 -25.10 4.40 26.85
C ILE A 255 -23.74 3.72 26.72
N PHE A 256 -22.84 3.93 27.67
CA PHE A 256 -21.54 3.29 27.66
C PHE A 256 -21.31 2.50 28.94
N PRO A 257 -20.51 1.41 28.89
CA PRO A 257 -20.08 0.74 30.10
C PRO A 257 -19.25 1.70 30.95
N ARG A 258 -19.59 1.75 32.25
CA ARG A 258 -18.89 2.56 33.25
C ARG A 258 -17.39 2.24 33.27
N TYR A 259 -17.04 0.95 33.17
CA TYR A 259 -15.67 0.52 32.95
C TYR A 259 -15.58 -0.47 31.79
N LYS A 260 -14.57 -0.28 30.95
CA LYS A 260 -14.29 -1.13 29.80
C LYS A 260 -12.81 -1.45 29.78
N PHE A 261 -12.49 -2.73 29.61
CA PHE A 261 -11.10 -3.18 29.43
C PHE A 261 -11.04 -4.20 28.30
N GLU A 262 -10.09 -4.03 27.38
CA GLU A 262 -9.84 -5.00 26.31
C GLU A 262 -8.37 -5.33 26.22
N THR A 263 -8.08 -6.59 25.91
CA THR A 263 -6.75 -7.06 25.58
C THR A 263 -6.83 -8.08 24.45
N GLU A 264 -6.02 -7.93 23.42
CA GLU A 264 -5.94 -8.90 22.33
C GLU A 264 -4.50 -9.01 21.82
N TYR A 265 -3.98 -10.23 21.73
CA TYR A 265 -2.67 -10.50 21.13
C TYR A 265 -2.86 -10.87 19.67
N PHE A 266 -2.14 -10.17 18.79
CA PHE A 266 -2.11 -10.42 17.36
C PHE A 266 -0.75 -10.94 16.93
N GLN A 267 -0.75 -11.92 16.03
CA GLN A 267 0.46 -12.50 15.46
C GLN A 267 0.28 -12.71 13.96
N ASP A 268 1.19 -12.12 13.18
CA ASP A 268 1.30 -12.39 11.76
C ASP A 268 2.46 -13.35 11.49
N TYR A 269 2.23 -14.37 10.68
CA TYR A 269 3.25 -15.29 10.20
C TYR A 269 3.05 -15.62 8.72
N LYS A 270 4.01 -15.22 7.88
CA LYS A 270 3.92 -15.33 6.42
C LYS A 270 2.62 -14.71 5.89
N LYS A 271 1.71 -15.55 5.37
CA LYS A 271 0.42 -15.15 4.80
C LYS A 271 -0.74 -15.37 5.77
N ILE A 272 -0.48 -15.73 7.03
CA ILE A 272 -1.51 -16.02 8.03
C ILE A 272 -1.44 -14.97 9.13
N SER A 273 -2.59 -14.48 9.55
CA SER A 273 -2.75 -13.63 10.74
C SER A 273 -3.65 -14.35 11.74
N ALA A 274 -3.28 -14.35 13.01
CA ALA A 274 -4.10 -14.92 14.07
C ALA A 274 -4.16 -13.97 15.27
N SER A 275 -5.25 -14.06 16.03
CA SER A 275 -5.34 -13.34 17.31
C SER A 275 -6.22 -14.05 18.32
N LEU A 276 -5.99 -13.72 19.59
CA LEU A 276 -6.78 -14.17 20.73
C LEU A 276 -6.84 -13.06 21.78
N GLY A 277 -8.02 -12.81 22.32
CA GLY A 277 -8.23 -11.72 23.26
C GLY A 277 -9.47 -11.86 24.12
N SER A 278 -9.64 -10.89 25.00
CA SER A 278 -10.78 -10.77 25.90
C SER A 278 -11.18 -9.32 26.11
N ARG A 279 -12.46 -9.11 26.39
CA ARG A 279 -13.04 -7.80 26.69
C ARG A 279 -13.95 -7.92 27.91
N TYR A 280 -13.81 -7.00 28.84
CA TYR A 280 -14.66 -6.90 30.02
C TYR A 280 -15.43 -5.57 29.97
N LEU A 281 -16.75 -5.65 30.13
CA LEU A 281 -17.67 -4.53 30.14
C LEU A 281 -18.42 -4.55 31.46
N TYR A 282 -18.30 -3.49 32.24
CA TYR A 282 -19.03 -3.30 33.48
C TYR A 282 -19.97 -2.11 33.32
N PHE A 283 -21.26 -2.35 33.43
CA PHE A 283 -22.28 -1.31 33.45
C PHE A 283 -22.62 -0.97 34.90
N ASP A 284 -23.03 -1.97 35.67
CA ASP A 284 -23.37 -1.89 37.09
C ASP A 284 -23.16 -3.26 37.79
N SER A 285 -23.54 -3.37 39.07
CA SER A 285 -23.33 -4.58 39.88
C SER A 285 -24.07 -5.82 39.38
N GLU A 286 -25.20 -5.62 38.68
CA GLU A 286 -26.03 -6.68 38.13
C GLU A 286 -25.73 -6.94 36.66
N ASN A 287 -25.11 -5.98 35.96
CA ASN A 287 -24.89 -6.03 34.51
C ASN A 287 -23.40 -5.94 34.16
N LYS A 288 -22.81 -7.10 33.86
CA LYS A 288 -21.44 -7.23 33.38
C LYS A 288 -21.35 -8.25 32.25
N THR A 289 -20.41 -8.04 31.35
CA THR A 289 -20.14 -8.96 30.25
C THR A 289 -18.66 -9.27 30.17
N LEU A 290 -18.32 -10.55 30.08
CA LEU A 290 -16.99 -11.02 29.72
C LEU A 290 -17.05 -11.63 28.31
N LEU A 291 -16.21 -11.12 27.40
CA LEU A 291 -16.10 -11.62 26.04
C LEU A 291 -14.73 -12.22 25.82
N PHE A 292 -14.69 -13.34 25.10
CA PHE A 292 -13.52 -13.92 24.48
C PHE A 292 -13.63 -13.77 22.96
N THR A 293 -12.51 -13.51 22.30
CA THR A 293 -12.46 -13.42 20.84
C THR A 293 -11.22 -14.11 20.29
N GLY A 294 -11.38 -14.68 19.10
CA GLY A 294 -10.27 -15.20 18.33
C GLY A 294 -10.49 -14.93 16.84
N HIS A 295 -9.40 -14.77 16.11
CA HIS A 295 -9.45 -14.56 14.67
C HIS A 295 -8.36 -15.32 13.93
N LEU A 296 -8.68 -15.74 12.71
CA LEU A 296 -7.77 -16.32 11.73
C LEU A 296 -7.98 -15.63 10.38
N GLY A 297 -6.89 -15.25 9.72
CA GLY A 297 -6.92 -14.57 8.43
C GLY A 297 -5.82 -15.04 7.50
N ILE A 298 -6.10 -14.99 6.19
CA ILE A 298 -5.19 -15.41 5.13
C ILE A 298 -5.02 -14.29 4.09
N TYR A 299 -3.78 -14.01 3.71
CA TYR A 299 -3.39 -13.05 2.69
C TYR A 299 -3.19 -13.73 1.33
N LEU A 300 -3.99 -13.33 0.34
CA LEU A 300 -3.96 -13.79 -1.05
C LEU A 300 -3.68 -12.60 -1.98
N ASN A 301 -2.41 -12.24 -2.12
CA ASN A 301 -1.95 -11.05 -2.85
C ASN A 301 -2.63 -9.77 -2.33
N LYS A 302 -3.50 -9.16 -3.13
CA LYS A 302 -4.25 -7.94 -2.79
C LYS A 302 -5.47 -8.21 -1.90
N TRP A 303 -5.79 -9.48 -1.62
CA TRP A 303 -6.95 -9.89 -0.82
C TRP A 303 -6.55 -10.37 0.58
N LYS A 304 -7.41 -10.13 1.55
CA LYS A 304 -7.38 -10.72 2.88
C LYS A 304 -8.75 -11.32 3.18
N ILE A 305 -8.78 -12.58 3.57
CA ILE A 305 -9.99 -13.27 4.03
C ILE A 305 -9.81 -13.56 5.51
N GLU A 306 -10.77 -13.16 6.34
CA GLU A 306 -10.69 -13.26 7.79
C GLU A 306 -11.94 -13.93 8.35
N TYR A 307 -11.75 -14.80 9.32
CA TYR A 307 -12.79 -15.33 10.18
C TYR A 307 -12.53 -14.88 11.61
N ARG A 308 -13.53 -14.30 12.26
CA ARG A 308 -13.48 -13.92 13.67
C ARG A 308 -14.66 -14.54 14.41
N HIS A 309 -14.39 -15.05 15.59
CA HIS A 309 -15.40 -15.56 16.50
C HIS A 309 -15.39 -14.78 17.81
N TYR A 310 -16.57 -14.60 18.38
CA TYR A 310 -16.78 -14.03 19.70
C TYR A 310 -17.63 -14.99 20.53
N LEU A 311 -17.28 -15.12 21.80
CA LEU A 311 -18.02 -15.84 22.81
C LEU A 311 -18.17 -14.90 24.01
N ALA A 312 -19.39 -14.53 24.37
CA ALA A 312 -19.68 -13.63 25.48
C ALA A 312 -20.47 -14.34 26.56
N GLU A 313 -20.12 -14.10 27.81
CA GLU A 313 -20.90 -14.44 28.99
C GLU A 313 -21.48 -13.15 29.56
N THR A 314 -22.80 -13.08 29.62
CA THR A 314 -23.55 -11.98 30.25
C THR A 314 -24.57 -12.60 31.18
N ASN A 315 -24.49 -12.27 32.48
CA ASN A 315 -25.47 -12.71 33.48
C ASN A 315 -25.71 -14.24 33.49
N SER A 316 -24.65 -15.04 33.30
CA SER A 316 -24.65 -16.51 33.18
C SER A 316 -25.13 -17.10 31.84
N ASP A 317 -25.58 -16.27 30.90
CA ASP A 317 -25.95 -16.71 29.56
C ASP A 317 -24.78 -16.55 28.58
N TRP A 318 -24.66 -17.52 27.66
CA TRP A 318 -23.60 -17.55 26.66
C TRP A 318 -24.12 -17.19 25.27
N PHE A 319 -23.42 -16.24 24.65
CA PHE A 319 -23.74 -15.69 23.33
C PHE A 319 -22.56 -15.90 22.39
N SER A 320 -22.85 -16.24 21.14
CA SER A 320 -21.82 -16.56 20.14
C SER A 320 -22.05 -15.76 18.86
N THR A 321 -20.97 -15.31 18.23
CA THR A 321 -21.04 -14.60 16.95
C THR A 321 -19.85 -14.92 16.08
N SER A 322 -20.14 -15.25 14.82
CA SER A 322 -19.15 -15.51 13.77
C SER A 322 -19.20 -14.40 12.72
N ILE A 323 -18.03 -13.94 12.30
CA ILE A 323 -17.86 -12.91 11.29
C ILE A 323 -16.87 -13.38 10.23
N LEU A 324 -17.23 -13.22 8.96
CA LEU A 324 -16.39 -13.42 7.79
C LEU A 324 -16.16 -12.09 7.09
N ASN A 325 -14.90 -11.72 6.89
CA ASN A 325 -14.52 -10.51 6.17
C ASN A 325 -13.78 -10.87 4.88
N PHE A 326 -14.15 -10.18 3.79
CA PHE A 326 -13.45 -10.24 2.50
C PHE A 326 -12.94 -8.86 2.14
N ARG A 327 -11.65 -8.62 2.33
CA ARG A 327 -11.02 -7.32 2.11
C ARG A 327 -10.12 -7.33 0.87
N ARG A 328 -10.27 -6.31 0.01
CA ARG A 328 -9.31 -5.97 -1.04
C ARG A 328 -8.54 -4.71 -0.64
N ASN A 329 -7.20 -4.79 -0.64
CA ASN A 329 -6.30 -3.69 -0.30
C ASN A 329 -5.73 -3.00 -1.55
N PHE A 330 -5.54 -1.69 -1.43
CA PHE A 330 -4.90 -0.83 -2.41
C PHE A 330 -3.70 -0.14 -1.75
N GLU A 331 -2.53 -0.77 -1.83
CA GLU A 331 -1.33 -0.36 -1.09
C GLU A 331 -0.85 1.05 -1.45
N THR A 332 -0.94 1.41 -2.74
CA THR A 332 -0.51 2.70 -3.30
C THR A 332 -1.29 3.89 -2.75
N THR A 333 -2.43 3.67 -2.12
CA THR A 333 -3.26 4.72 -1.52
C THR A 333 -3.59 4.45 -0.05
N GLU A 334 -3.09 3.37 0.56
CA GLU A 334 -3.53 2.87 1.87
C GLU A 334 -5.07 2.75 1.99
N SER A 335 -5.72 2.38 0.89
CA SER A 335 -7.16 2.22 0.82
C SER A 335 -7.56 0.76 0.87
N PHE A 336 -8.80 0.47 1.26
CA PHE A 336 -9.38 -0.86 1.15
C PHE A 336 -10.89 -0.79 0.94
N VAL A 337 -11.45 -1.88 0.41
CA VAL A 337 -12.89 -2.16 0.42
C VAL A 337 -13.07 -3.55 1.03
N GLN A 338 -14.03 -3.70 1.92
CA GLN A 338 -14.30 -4.91 2.68
C GLN A 338 -15.79 -5.20 2.70
N LEU A 339 -16.13 -6.48 2.48
CA LEU A 339 -17.44 -7.05 2.72
C LEU A 339 -17.40 -7.81 4.05
N ASP A 340 -18.37 -7.56 4.92
CA ASP A 340 -18.54 -8.18 6.22
C ASP A 340 -19.82 -9.02 6.22
N LEU A 341 -19.71 -10.29 6.61
CA LEU A 341 -20.85 -11.20 6.80
C LEU A 341 -20.82 -11.68 8.24
N GLN A 342 -21.87 -11.43 8.99
CA GLN A 342 -21.97 -11.81 10.40
C GLN A 342 -23.22 -12.64 10.65
N TYR A 343 -23.07 -13.63 11.54
CA TYR A 343 -24.16 -14.41 12.12
C TYR A 343 -23.94 -14.63 13.61
N GLY A 344 -24.95 -14.34 14.43
CA GLY A 344 -24.94 -14.59 15.87
C GLY A 344 -25.66 -13.51 16.66
N SER A 345 -25.48 -13.50 17.98
CA SER A 345 -26.29 -12.70 18.91
C SER A 345 -25.64 -11.40 19.40
N LEU A 346 -24.36 -11.14 19.05
CA LEU A 346 -23.65 -9.95 19.54
C LEU A 346 -23.85 -8.71 18.65
N PRO A 347 -24.10 -7.53 19.24
CA PRO A 347 -24.27 -6.28 18.52
C PRO A 347 -22.97 -5.78 17.88
N TYR A 348 -23.08 -4.84 16.92
CA TYR A 348 -21.91 -4.15 16.34
C TYR A 348 -21.20 -3.27 17.37
N PHE A 349 -21.98 -2.54 18.17
CA PHE A 349 -21.53 -1.72 19.29
C PHE A 349 -22.23 -2.16 20.57
N PHE A 350 -21.46 -2.29 21.65
CA PHE A 350 -21.96 -2.66 22.97
C PHE A 350 -22.34 -1.39 23.73
N ILE A 351 -23.61 -1.03 23.68
CA ILE A 351 -24.12 0.27 24.13
C ILE A 351 -24.92 0.10 25.43
N ASN A 352 -25.74 -0.95 25.54
CA ASN A 352 -26.51 -1.17 26.77
C ASN A 352 -27.00 -2.63 26.86
N ASN A 353 -27.66 -2.92 27.99
CA ASN A 353 -28.16 -4.25 28.37
C ASN A 353 -29.17 -4.85 27.36
N GLU A 354 -30.01 -4.04 26.72
CA GLU A 354 -30.96 -4.50 25.68
C GLU A 354 -30.26 -5.13 24.47
N SER A 355 -28.95 -4.88 24.31
CA SER A 355 -28.15 -5.51 23.27
C SER A 355 -27.91 -7.01 23.52
N PHE A 356 -28.15 -7.51 24.73
CA PHE A 356 -27.95 -8.92 25.13
C PHE A 356 -29.25 -9.71 25.30
N GLN A 357 -30.42 -9.07 25.20
CA GLN A 357 -31.72 -9.77 25.10
C GLN A 357 -32.01 -10.24 23.65
N ARG A 358 -31.03 -10.07 22.75
CA ARG A 358 -31.18 -10.34 21.31
C ARG A 358 -31.15 -11.83 21.01
N LEU A 359 -31.99 -12.24 20.07
CA LEU A 359 -31.85 -13.50 19.36
C LEU A 359 -30.78 -13.38 18.27
N ASN A 360 -30.54 -14.48 17.56
CA ASN A 360 -29.62 -14.50 16.42
C ASN A 360 -29.94 -13.39 15.41
N SER A 361 -28.90 -12.71 14.94
CA SER A 361 -28.94 -11.74 13.86
C SER A 361 -28.09 -12.17 12.67
N TYR A 362 -28.49 -11.67 11.51
CA TYR A 362 -27.72 -11.76 10.27
C TYR A 362 -27.36 -10.34 9.85
N ARG A 363 -26.07 -10.07 9.65
CA ARG A 363 -25.62 -8.76 9.20
C ARG A 363 -24.74 -8.87 7.97
N ILE A 364 -24.99 -7.98 7.02
CA ILE A 364 -24.11 -7.71 5.89
C ILE A 364 -23.61 -6.27 6.00
N GLY A 365 -22.31 -6.06 5.84
CA GLY A 365 -21.67 -4.75 5.93
C GLY A 365 -20.72 -4.49 4.78
N ILE A 366 -20.62 -3.23 4.38
CA ILE A 366 -19.55 -2.74 3.51
C ILE A 366 -18.75 -1.72 4.31
N ASN A 367 -17.46 -1.96 4.45
CA ASN A 367 -16.51 -1.06 5.10
C ASN A 367 -15.44 -0.67 4.08
N SER A 368 -15.14 0.61 3.97
CA SER A 368 -14.04 1.06 3.12
C SER A 368 -13.21 2.13 3.80
N LYS A 369 -11.96 2.23 3.39
CA LYS A 369 -11.08 3.35 3.67
C LYS A 369 -10.58 3.87 2.35
N ILE A 370 -10.76 5.15 2.09
CA ILE A 370 -10.36 5.81 0.86
C ILE A 370 -9.47 6.99 1.23
N ARG A 371 -8.30 7.08 0.62
CA ARG A 371 -7.49 8.30 0.64
C ARG A 371 -8.04 9.27 -0.39
N ILE A 372 -8.51 10.43 0.06
CA ILE A 372 -9.01 11.49 -0.83
C ILE A 372 -7.82 12.26 -1.40
N GLU A 373 -6.97 12.77 -0.51
CA GLU A 373 -5.80 13.55 -0.89
C GLU A 373 -4.72 13.40 0.19
N LYS A 374 -3.47 13.11 -0.20
CA LYS A 374 -2.30 13.10 0.69
C LYS A 374 -2.55 12.34 2.01
N ASN A 375 -2.82 13.07 3.09
CA ASN A 375 -3.02 12.55 4.43
C ASN A 375 -4.47 12.52 4.91
N TYR A 376 -5.43 12.82 4.04
CA TYR A 376 -6.87 12.83 4.33
C TYR A 376 -7.51 11.51 3.92
N PHE A 377 -8.28 10.93 4.83
CA PHE A 377 -8.98 9.68 4.63
C PHE A 377 -10.45 9.81 5.02
N ILE A 378 -11.29 9.11 4.25
CA ILE A 378 -12.71 8.90 4.53
C ILE A 378 -12.94 7.40 4.70
N GLN A 379 -13.75 7.04 5.70
CA GLN A 379 -14.11 5.65 5.97
C GLN A 379 -15.63 5.54 6.13
N PRO A 380 -16.37 5.33 5.03
CA PRO A 380 -17.79 5.02 5.11
C PRO A 380 -17.99 3.53 5.42
N ILE A 381 -18.92 3.27 6.32
CA ILE A 381 -19.35 1.94 6.72
C ILE A 381 -20.88 1.91 6.66
N VAL A 382 -21.42 0.93 5.96
CA VAL A 382 -22.87 0.70 5.87
C VAL A 382 -23.15 -0.73 6.28
N MET A 383 -24.12 -0.94 7.15
CA MET A 383 -24.53 -2.25 7.61
C MET A 383 -26.04 -2.40 7.55
N LEU A 384 -26.48 -3.55 7.07
CA LEU A 384 -27.86 -4.00 7.11
C LEU A 384 -27.90 -5.23 8.01
N GLU A 385 -28.77 -5.21 9.00
CA GLU A 385 -28.91 -6.29 9.96
C GLU A 385 -30.38 -6.69 10.07
N ARG A 386 -30.63 -8.00 10.05
CA ARG A 386 -31.92 -8.58 10.42
C ARG A 386 -31.75 -9.26 11.77
N GLU A 387 -32.32 -8.66 12.80
CA GLU A 387 -32.15 -9.08 14.18
C GLU A 387 -33.48 -9.58 14.76
N GLY A 388 -33.43 -10.70 15.50
CA GLY A 388 -34.55 -11.10 16.35
C GLY A 388 -34.48 -10.33 17.67
N TYR A 389 -35.58 -9.67 18.04
CA TYR A 389 -35.64 -8.83 19.26
C TYR A 389 -36.69 -9.32 20.27
N VAL A 390 -37.56 -10.24 19.85
CA VAL A 390 -38.51 -11.03 20.65
C VAL A 390 -38.60 -12.42 19.98
N PRO A 391 -38.84 -13.53 20.72
CA PRO A 391 -39.05 -14.85 20.11
C PRO A 391 -39.95 -14.80 18.88
N GLU A 392 -39.44 -15.32 17.75
CA GLU A 392 -40.11 -15.38 16.44
C GLU A 392 -40.39 -14.03 15.74
N ILE A 393 -39.97 -12.89 16.31
CA ILE A 393 -40.15 -11.57 15.70
C ILE A 393 -38.80 -10.96 15.32
N TYR A 394 -38.68 -10.58 14.05
CA TYR A 394 -37.49 -9.94 13.48
C TYR A 394 -37.78 -8.50 13.09
N ARG A 395 -36.76 -7.65 13.16
CA ARG A 395 -36.78 -6.30 12.58
C ARG A 395 -35.52 -6.07 11.75
N ASN A 396 -35.60 -5.17 10.78
CA ASN A 396 -34.41 -4.68 10.09
C ASN A 396 -33.80 -3.50 10.86
N ARG A 397 -32.48 -3.44 10.87
CA ARG A 397 -31.68 -2.33 11.37
C ARG A 397 -30.75 -1.89 10.26
N ILE A 398 -30.70 -0.59 10.02
CA ILE A 398 -29.68 0.01 9.15
C ILE A 398 -28.71 0.80 10.03
N SER A 399 -27.42 0.71 9.71
CA SER A 399 -26.40 1.49 10.41
C SER A 399 -25.44 2.10 9.41
N PHE A 400 -25.23 3.41 9.55
CA PHE A 400 -24.31 4.19 8.74
C PHE A 400 -23.27 4.80 9.66
N GLN A 401 -21.99 4.64 9.31
CA GLN A 401 -20.91 5.33 9.98
C GLN A 401 -20.01 6.00 8.97
N LEU A 402 -19.58 7.22 9.29
CA LEU A 402 -18.59 7.95 8.53
C LEU A 402 -17.47 8.39 9.46
N ILE A 403 -16.22 8.08 9.09
CA ILE A 403 -15.03 8.57 9.79
C ILE A 403 -14.21 9.41 8.83
N LEU A 404 -13.92 10.64 9.23
CA LEU A 404 -12.99 11.54 8.57
C LEU A 404 -11.72 11.59 9.38
N SER A 405 -10.56 11.41 8.75
CA SER A 405 -9.28 11.46 9.47
C SER A 405 -8.19 12.15 8.67
N LYS A 406 -7.28 12.80 9.42
CA LYS A 406 -6.09 13.47 8.89
C LYS A 406 -4.87 12.98 9.65
N ARG A 407 -3.84 12.60 8.92
CA ARG A 407 -2.51 12.26 9.47
C ARG A 407 -1.52 13.43 9.27
N PHE A 408 -0.66 13.72 10.25
CA PHE A 408 0.28 14.85 10.19
C PHE A 408 1.55 14.71 11.05
#